data_AF-A0A2T5IJ50-F1
#
_entry.id   AF-A0A2T5IJ50-F1
#
_cell.length_a   1.000
_cell.length_b   1.000
_cell.length_c   1.000
_cell.angle_alpha   90.00
_cell.angle_beta   90.00
_cell.angle_gamma   90.00
#
_symmetry.space_group_name_H-M   'P 1'
#
loop_
_entity.id
_entity.type
_entity.pdbx_description
1 polymer ?
#
loop_
_entity_poly.entity_id
_entity_poly.type
_entity_poly.pdbx_seq_one_letter_code
_entity_poly.pdbx_strand_id
1 'polypeptide(L)' 'MDITKEMLITNLKDAGCDDKTIAAFLQYRQTNDQSKQMDLLKKHRNSLLDKIHEDQKAIDCLDYLLYKNIL' A
#
# COMPACT_ATOMS: atom_id res chain seq x y z
N MET A 1 -17.42 -16.87 10.31
CA MET A 1 -17.98 -15.50 10.36
C MET A 1 -17.68 -14.86 9.02
N ASP A 2 -18.69 -14.64 8.18
CA ASP A 2 -18.48 -14.05 6.86
C ASP A 2 -18.08 -12.57 7.03
N ILE A 3 -17.00 -12.16 6.36
CA ILE A 3 -16.58 -10.75 6.35
C ILE A 3 -17.57 -9.97 5.49
N THR A 4 -18.26 -8.99 6.09
CA THR A 4 -19.19 -8.12 5.37
C THR A 4 -18.46 -7.27 4.33
N LYS A 5 -19.21 -6.75 3.35
CA LYS A 5 -18.63 -5.90 2.30
C LYS A 5 -18.06 -4.62 2.90
N GLU A 6 -18.73 -4.06 3.90
CA GLU A 6 -18.32 -2.84 4.60
C GLU A 6 -17.01 -3.07 5.35
N MET A 7 -16.90 -4.17 6.10
CA MET A 7 -15.66 -4.53 6.81
C MET A 7 -14.49 -4.70 5.83
N LEU A 8 -14.74 -5.33 4.68
CA LEU A 8 -13.71 -5.48 3.65
C LEU A 8 -13.24 -4.13 3.12
N ILE A 9 -14.17 -3.22 2.79
CA ILE A 9 -13.82 -1.88 2.28
C ILE A 9 -13.02 -1.10 3.32
N THR A 10 -13.44 -1.14 4.59
CA THR A 10 -12.69 -0.49 5.69
C THR A 10 -11.28 -1.04 5.78
N ASN A 11 -11.10 -2.37 5.81
CA ASN A 11 -9.76 -2.97 5.88
C ASN A 11 -8.86 -2.57 4.70
N LEU A 12 -9.42 -2.45 3.49
CA LEU A 12 -8.66 -2.00 2.33
C LEU A 12 -8.26 -0.52 2.44
N LYS A 13 -9.16 0.34 2.95
CA LYS A 13 -8.86 1.76 3.22
C LYS A 13 -7.78 1.92 4.29
N ASP A 14 -7.87 1.16 5.38
CA ASP A 14 -6.88 1.17 6.46
C ASP A 14 -5.51 0.66 5.98
N ALA A 15 -5.50 -0.24 4.99
CA ALA A 15 -4.29 -0.66 4.30
C ALA A 15 -3.75 0.38 3.30
N GLY A 16 -4.38 1.56 3.20
CA GLY A 16 -4.00 2.65 2.30
C GLY A 16 -4.35 2.40 0.83
N CYS A 17 -5.23 1.45 0.51
CA CYS A 17 -5.70 1.26 -0.86
C CYS A 17 -6.60 2.44 -1.27
N ASP A 18 -6.36 3.00 -2.45
CA ASP A 18 -7.22 4.04 -3.00
C ASP A 18 -8.54 3.47 -3.56
N ASP A 19 -9.48 4.37 -3.88
CA ASP A 19 -10.81 3.97 -4.37
C ASP A 19 -10.73 3.15 -5.67
N LYS A 20 -9.72 3.39 -6.53
CA LYS A 20 -9.50 2.62 -7.76
C LYS A 20 -9.10 1.17 -7.45
N THR A 21 -8.15 1.01 -6.52
CA THR A 21 -7.65 -0.28 -6.05
C THR A 21 -8.76 -1.08 -5.38
N ILE A 22 -9.57 -0.42 -4.54
CA ILE A 22 -10.74 -1.03 -3.89
C ILE A 22 -11.78 -1.48 -4.92
N ALA A 23 -12.11 -0.64 -5.90
CA ALA A 23 -13.08 -0.98 -6.94
C ALA A 23 -12.63 -2.22 -7.74
N ALA A 24 -11.37 -2.27 -8.15
CA ALA A 24 -10.79 -3.42 -8.85
C ALA A 24 -10.79 -4.68 -7.97
N PHE A 25 -10.44 -4.57 -6.69
CA PHE A 25 -10.48 -5.70 -5.76
C PHE A 25 -11.91 -6.28 -5.62
N LEU A 26 -12.92 -5.41 -5.49
CA LEU A 26 -14.32 -5.81 -5.38
C LEU A 26 -14.83 -6.45 -6.68
N GLN A 27 -14.40 -5.97 -7.84
CA GLN A 27 -14.72 -6.58 -9.13
C GLN A 27 -14.19 -8.02 -9.22
N TYR A 28 -12.93 -8.24 -8.85
CA TYR A 28 -12.35 -9.59 -8.84
C TYR A 28 -13.02 -10.50 -7.80
N ARG A 29 -13.49 -9.94 -6.67
CA ARG A 29 -14.29 -10.68 -5.69
C ARG A 29 -15.60 -11.20 -6.29
N GLN A 30 -16.29 -10.38 -7.09
CA GLN A 30 -17.55 -10.77 -7.74
C GLN A 30 -17.35 -11.90 -8.77
N THR A 31 -16.20 -11.91 -9.46
CA THR A 31 -15.85 -12.97 -10.41
C THR A 31 -15.08 -14.15 -9.77
N ASN A 32 -14.97 -14.18 -8.44
CA ASN A 32 -14.24 -15.17 -7.66
C ASN A 32 -12.75 -15.35 -8.09
N ASP A 33 -12.13 -14.29 -8.62
CA ASP A 33 -10.74 -14.28 -9.09
C ASP A 33 -9.79 -13.90 -7.94
N GLN A 34 -9.59 -14.85 -7.01
CA GLN A 34 -8.75 -14.64 -5.83
C GLN A 34 -7.28 -14.35 -6.17
N SER A 35 -6.78 -14.88 -7.29
CA SER A 35 -5.40 -14.63 -7.73
C SER A 35 -5.20 -13.14 -8.00
N LYS A 36 -6.10 -12.52 -8.78
CA LYS A 36 -5.98 -11.09 -9.08
C LYS A 36 -6.21 -10.20 -7.86
N GLN A 37 -7.08 -10.61 -6.94
CA GLN A 37 -7.24 -9.92 -5.66
C GLN A 37 -5.91 -9.89 -4.89
N MET A 38 -5.23 -11.04 -4.79
CA MET A 38 -3.96 -11.16 -4.09
C MET A 38 -2.83 -10.39 -4.80
N ASP A 39 -2.75 -10.47 -6.12
CA ASP A 39 -1.73 -9.75 -6.90
C ASP A 39 -1.88 -8.23 -6.76
N LEU A 40 -3.11 -7.73 -6.72
CA LEU A 40 -3.41 -6.32 -6.51
C LEU A 40 -2.93 -5.86 -5.12
N LEU A 41 -3.17 -6.64 -4.07
CA LEU A 41 -2.67 -6.33 -2.72
C LEU A 41 -1.14 -6.41 -2.61
N LYS A 42 -0.50 -7.39 -3.26
CA LYS A 42 0.97 -7.50 -3.30
C LYS A 42 1.60 -6.29 -4.01
N LYS A 43 1.02 -5.85 -5.13
CA LYS A 43 1.46 -4.65 -5.84
C LYS A 43 1.34 -3.41 -4.95
N HIS A 44 0.21 -3.24 -4.28
CA HIS A 44 0.00 -2.13 -3.35
C HIS A 44 1.04 -2.15 -2.21
N ARG A 45 1.25 -3.32 -1.57
CA ARG A 45 2.27 -3.50 -0.54
C ARG A 45 3.67 -3.10 -1.03
N ASN A 46 4.05 -3.52 -2.24
CA ASN A 46 5.36 -3.16 -2.80
C ASN A 46 5.48 -1.65 -3.01
N SER A 47 4.44 -0.98 -3.48
CA SER A 47 4.45 0.48 -3.62
C SER A 47 4.63 1.23 -2.29
N LEU A 48 4.08 0.69 -1.19
CA LEU A 48 4.28 1.24 0.14
C LEU A 48 5.73 1.06 0.61
N LEU A 49 6.33 -0.10 0.34
CA LEU A 49 7.73 -0.36 0.63
C LEU A 49 8.66 0.55 -0.17
N ASP A 50 8.36 0.77 -1.45
CA ASP A 50 9.14 1.66 -2.31
C ASP A 50 9.16 3.10 -1.75
N LYS A 51 8.01 3.62 -1.32
CA LYS A 51 7.92 4.93 -0.64
C LYS A 51 8.75 4.99 0.64
N ILE A 52 8.66 3.97 1.49
CA ILE A 52 9.48 3.88 2.71
C ILE A 52 10.97 3.90 2.36
N HIS A 53 11.40 3.16 1.34
CA HIS A 53 12.79 3.16 0.92
C HIS A 53 13.24 4.49 0.31
N GLU A 54 12.36 5.20 -0.40
CA GLU A 54 12.62 6.55 -0.91
C GLU A 54 12.79 7.56 0.22
N ASP A 55 11.85 7.58 1.17
CA ASP A 55 11.90 8.46 2.33
C ASP A 55 13.12 8.16 3.21
N GLN A 56 13.47 6.88 3.40
CA GLN A 56 14.67 6.48 4.14
C GLN A 56 15.95 7.02 3.48
N LYS A 57 16.08 6.92 2.15
CA LYS A 57 17.23 7.50 1.43
C LYS A 57 17.33 9.00 1.61
N ALA A 58 16.19 9.71 1.58
CA ALA A 58 16.16 11.14 1.80
C ALA A 58 16.63 11.50 3.23
N ILE A 59 16.17 10.75 4.23
CA ILE A 59 16.60 10.90 5.63
C ILE A 59 18.09 10.62 5.77
N ASP A 60 18.61 9.53 5.19
CA ASP A 60 20.03 9.20 5.25
C ASP A 60 20.91 10.33 4.66
N CYS A 61 20.45 10.96 3.57
CA CYS A 61 21.12 12.14 3.01
C CYS A 61 21.07 13.35 3.95
N LEU A 62 19.92 13.62 4.57
CA LEU A 62 19.78 14.71 5.53
C LEU A 62 20.67 14.49 6.76
N ASP A 63 20.69 13.29 7.31
CA ASP A 63 21.53 12.91 8.46
C ASP A 63 23.01 13.06 8.13
N TYR A 64 23.43 12.70 6.91
CA TYR A 64 24.80 12.93 6.45
C TYR A 64 25.15 14.43 6.41
N LEU A 65 24.26 15.27 5.85
CA LEU A 65 24.49 16.71 5.77
C LEU A 65 24.59 17.36 7.17
N LEU A 66 23.72 16.95 8.09
CA LEU A 66 23.71 17.41 9.48
C LEU A 66 24.97 16.94 10.23
N TYR A 67 25.38 15.68 10.07
CA TYR A 67 26.60 15.16 10.71
C TYR A 67 27.87 15.89 10.25
N LYS A 68 27.92 16.29 8.97
CA LYS A 68 29.09 16.98 8.40
C LYS A 68 29.13 18.49 8.66
N ASN A 69 28.10 19.10 9.28
CA ASN A 69 27.96 20.56 9.41
C ASN A 69 28.22 21.29 8.07
N ILE A 70 27.68 20.75 6.97
CA ILE A 70 27.75 21.40 5.65
C ILE A 70 26.60 22.42 5.46
N LEU A 71 25.79 22.61 6.50
CA LEU A 71 24.75 23.63 6.62
C LEU A 71 25.06 24.56 7.80
#